data_AF-A0AAN8IST0-F1
#
_entry.id   AF-A0AAN8IST0-F1
#
_cell.length_a   1.000
_cell.length_b   1.000
_cell.length_c   1.000
_cell.angle_alpha   90.00
_cell.angle_beta   90.00
_cell.angle_gamma   90.00
#
_symmetry.space_group_name_H-M   'P 1'
#
loop_
_entity.id
_entity.type
_entity.pdbx_description
1 polymer ?
#
loop_
_entity_poly.entity_id
_entity_poly.type
_entity_poly.pdbx_seq_one_letter_code
_entity_poly.pdbx_strand_id
1 'polypeptide(L)'
;MVFPLVAERPVAPSVAIDYDEHGRNGLLRYESFNVNRKAAVDDIMDALDRSQNRCIFIDCPGGSGQTYSYNTVYDKAVGKGRQVACGAWTGIAANFLPKEQTANFLFKLNPADSNPTA
;
A
#
# COMPACT_ATOMS: atom_id res chain seq x y z
N MET A 1 13.44 19.72 -25.40
CA MET A 1 14.17 18.63 -24.73
C MET A 1 13.31 18.20 -23.55
N VAL A 2 12.59 17.08 -23.67
CA VAL A 2 11.72 16.56 -22.61
C VAL A 2 12.58 15.60 -21.79
N PHE A 3 12.87 15.95 -20.54
CA PHE A 3 13.45 14.99 -19.62
C PHE A 3 12.41 13.91 -19.34
N PRO A 4 12.79 12.62 -19.30
CA PRO A 4 11.85 11.60 -18.86
C PRO A 4 11.43 11.96 -17.43
N LEU A 5 10.13 11.89 -17.13
CA LEU A 5 9.67 11.80 -15.75
C LEU A 5 10.29 10.53 -15.19
N VAL A 6 11.43 10.67 -14.52
CA VAL A 6 11.89 9.63 -13.61
C VAL A 6 10.75 9.54 -12.60
N ALA A 7 9.98 8.45 -12.67
CA ALA A 7 8.96 8.14 -11.69
C ALA A 7 9.67 7.85 -10.37
N GLU A 8 10.10 8.90 -9.68
CA GLU A 8 10.64 8.82 -8.35
C GLU A 8 9.59 8.12 -7.50
N ARG A 9 10.01 7.03 -6.84
CA ARG A 9 9.13 6.25 -5.99
C ARG A 9 8.53 7.19 -4.95
N PRO A 10 7.21 7.18 -4.72
CA PRO A 10 6.59 8.02 -3.71
C PRO A 10 7.34 7.87 -2.38
N VAL A 11 7.96 8.96 -1.91
CA VAL A 11 8.77 8.96 -0.70
C VAL A 11 7.82 9.08 0.49
N ALA A 12 7.92 8.13 1.42
CA ALA A 12 7.18 8.19 2.67
C ALA A 12 7.64 9.41 3.50
N PRO A 13 6.74 10.12 4.22
CA PRO A 13 7.13 11.24 5.07
C PRO A 13 8.14 10.79 6.14
N SER A 14 9.08 11.68 6.52
CA SER A 14 10.23 11.42 7.39
C SER A 14 9.88 11.34 8.89
N VAL A 15 8.75 10.72 9.23
CA VAL A 15 8.40 10.42 10.61
C VAL A 15 9.23 9.21 11.05
N ALA A 16 9.74 9.23 12.29
CA ALA A 16 10.39 8.06 12.86
C ALA A 16 9.39 6.88 12.86
N ILE A 17 9.71 5.83 12.11
CA ILE A 17 8.86 4.64 11.99
C ILE A 17 9.26 3.66 13.09
N ASP A 18 8.34 3.33 13.99
CA ASP A 18 8.52 2.23 14.95
C ASP A 18 8.23 0.90 14.26
N TYR A 19 9.30 0.27 13.75
CA TYR A 19 9.22 -1.01 13.05
C TYR A 19 8.71 -2.14 13.93
N ASP A 20 9.03 -2.13 15.23
CA ASP A 20 8.65 -3.18 16.17
C ASP A 20 7.15 -3.09 16.50
N GLU A 21 6.63 -1.87 16.63
CA GLU A 21 5.19 -1.64 16.77
C GLU A 21 4.41 -2.13 15.55
N HIS A 22 4.85 -1.78 14.35
CA HIS A 22 4.24 -2.28 13.13
C HIS A 22 4.31 -3.82 13.05
N GLY A 23 5.44 -4.42 13.41
CA GLY A 23 5.58 -5.88 13.49
C GLY A 23 4.57 -6.53 14.44
N ARG A 24 4.43 -5.99 15.66
CA ARG A 24 3.46 -6.47 16.67
C ARG A 24 2.01 -6.31 16.19
N ASN A 25 1.65 -5.13 15.68
CA ASN A 25 0.31 -4.84 15.20
C ASN A 25 -0.07 -5.71 14.00
N GLY A 26 0.88 -5.97 13.09
CA GLY A 26 0.69 -6.88 11.97
C GLY A 26 0.47 -8.33 12.41
N LEU A 27 1.21 -8.79 13.42
CA LEU A 27 1.05 -10.15 13.96
C LEU A 27 -0.30 -10.33 14.66
N LEU A 28 -0.66 -9.42 15.57
CA LEU A 28 -1.93 -9.48 16.32
C LEU A 28 -3.15 -9.55 15.39
N ARG A 29 -3.15 -8.73 14.32
CA ARG A 29 -4.23 -8.78 13.33
C ARG A 29 -4.23 -10.06 12.52
N TYR A 30 -3.06 -10.49 12.07
CA TYR A 30 -2.91 -11.73 11.31
C TYR A 30 -3.42 -12.95 12.10
N GLU A 31 -3.20 -13.02 13.40
CA GLU A 31 -3.66 -14.15 14.22
C GLU A 31 -5.18 -14.34 14.18
N SER A 32 -5.95 -13.24 14.13
CA SER A 32 -7.41 -13.24 14.03
C SER A 32 -7.98 -13.70 12.69
N PHE A 33 -7.13 -13.86 11.66
CA PHE A 33 -7.59 -14.26 10.33
C PHE A 33 -7.94 -15.74 10.22
N ASN A 34 -8.94 -16.00 9.37
CA ASN A 34 -9.21 -17.34 8.87
C ASN A 34 -8.09 -17.78 7.91
N VAL A 35 -8.07 -19.09 7.61
CA VAL A 35 -7.02 -19.72 6.80
C VAL A 35 -6.86 -19.06 5.43
N ASN A 36 -7.96 -18.71 4.75
CA ASN A 36 -7.91 -18.11 3.41
C ASN A 36 -7.28 -16.71 3.43
N ARG A 37 -7.61 -15.89 4.43
CA ARG A 37 -7.00 -14.56 4.58
C ARG A 37 -5.53 -14.64 4.97
N LYS A 38 -5.17 -15.60 5.84
CA LYS A 38 -3.77 -15.88 6.17
C LYS A 38 -2.97 -16.24 4.92
N ALA A 39 -3.46 -17.19 4.13
CA ALA A 39 -2.85 -17.58 2.86
C ALA A 39 -2.65 -16.38 1.92
N ALA A 40 -3.66 -15.53 1.75
CA ALA A 40 -3.54 -14.34 0.91
C ALA A 40 -2.48 -13.35 1.43
N VAL A 41 -2.40 -13.12 2.75
CA VAL A 41 -1.36 -12.28 3.34
C VAL A 41 0.01 -12.90 3.11
N ASP A 42 0.16 -14.19 3.34
CA ASP A 42 1.43 -14.90 3.18
C ASP A 42 1.91 -14.84 1.72
N ASP A 43 1.02 -15.06 0.75
CA ASP A 43 1.32 -14.91 -0.68
C ASP A 43 1.83 -13.50 -1.04
N ILE A 44 1.23 -12.46 -0.44
CA ILE A 44 1.67 -11.07 -0.65
C ILE A 44 3.03 -10.85 -0.02
N MET A 45 3.23 -11.31 1.22
CA MET A 45 4.49 -11.15 1.94
C MET A 45 5.64 -11.87 1.22
N ASP A 46 5.37 -13.04 0.63
CA ASP A 46 6.32 -13.79 -0.19
C ASP A 46 6.61 -13.06 -1.50
N ALA A 47 5.60 -12.47 -2.14
CA ALA A 47 5.79 -11.71 -3.37
C ALA A 47 6.66 -10.45 -3.18
N LEU A 48 6.72 -9.88 -1.98
CA LEU A 48 7.63 -8.77 -1.66
C LEU A 48 9.12 -9.16 -1.83
N ASP A 49 9.44 -10.44 -1.65
CA ASP A 49 10.80 -10.96 -1.71
C ASP A 49 11.15 -11.51 -3.11
N ARG A 50 10.18 -11.59 -4.04
CA ARG A 50 10.38 -12.05 -5.42
C ARG A 50 10.85 -10.92 -6.35
N SER A 51 11.58 -11.26 -7.40
CA SER A 51 12.05 -10.29 -8.42
C SER A 51 11.01 -10.01 -9.53
N GLN A 52 10.02 -10.88 -9.71
CA GLN A 52 8.99 -10.83 -10.76
C GLN A 52 7.59 -11.09 -10.19
N ASN A 53 6.54 -10.77 -10.96
CA ASN A 53 5.13 -11.06 -10.64
C ASN A 53 4.64 -10.52 -9.28
N ARG A 54 4.89 -9.23 -9.02
CA ARG A 54 4.56 -8.57 -7.73
C ARG A 54 3.22 -7.82 -7.71
N CYS A 55 2.40 -7.98 -8.76
CA CYS A 55 1.08 -7.37 -8.82
C CYS A 55 0.05 -8.39 -8.36
N ILE A 56 -0.65 -8.09 -7.26
CA ILE A 56 -1.61 -8.99 -6.63
C ILE A 56 -2.93 -8.23 -6.47
N PHE A 57 -4.02 -8.89 -6.83
CA PHE A 57 -5.38 -8.39 -6.62
C PHE A 57 -6.04 -9.23 -5.52
N ILE A 58 -6.62 -8.55 -4.54
CA ILE A 58 -7.39 -9.20 -3.47
C ILE A 58 -8.83 -8.78 -3.64
N ASP A 59 -9.71 -9.74 -3.89
CA ASP A 59 -11.14 -9.52 -3.85
C ASP A 59 -11.68 -9.82 -2.44
N CYS A 60 -12.50 -8.93 -1.92
CA CYS A 60 -13.09 -9.03 -0.59
C CYS A 60 -14.57 -8.67 -0.69
N PRO A 61 -15.49 -9.63 -0.51
CA PRO A 61 -16.91 -9.31 -0.52
C PRO A 61 -17.24 -8.30 0.59
N GLY A 62 -18.20 -7.41 0.33
CA GLY A 62 -18.59 -6.34 1.24
C GLY A 62 -18.85 -6.83 2.67
N GLY A 63 -18.37 -6.08 3.67
CA GLY A 63 -18.49 -6.46 5.08
C GLY A 63 -17.40 -7.44 5.59
N SER A 64 -16.49 -7.90 4.74
CA SER A 64 -15.45 -8.88 5.13
C SER A 64 -14.22 -8.28 5.82
N GLY A 65 -14.23 -6.99 6.16
CA GLY A 65 -13.09 -6.34 6.82
C GLY A 65 -11.90 -6.12 5.88
N GLN A 66 -12.15 -5.72 4.64
CA GLN A 66 -11.12 -5.46 3.61
C GLN A 66 -10.03 -4.48 4.10
N THR A 67 -10.42 -3.42 4.81
CA THR A 67 -9.49 -2.47 5.46
C THR A 67 -8.54 -3.16 6.44
N TYR A 68 -9.04 -4.14 7.19
CA TYR A 68 -8.25 -4.86 8.18
C TYR A 68 -7.17 -5.72 7.50
N SER A 69 -7.46 -6.31 6.34
CA SER A 69 -6.47 -7.01 5.50
C SER A 69 -5.38 -6.06 4.99
N TYR A 70 -5.74 -4.90 4.43
CA TYR A 70 -4.77 -3.93 3.93
C TYR A 70 -3.87 -3.39 5.03
N ASN A 71 -4.43 -3.08 6.20
CA ASN A 71 -3.65 -2.62 7.35
C ASN A 71 -2.71 -3.71 7.88
N THR A 72 -3.12 -4.98 7.84
CA THR A 72 -2.25 -6.10 8.23
C THR A 72 -1.06 -6.25 7.29
N VAL A 73 -1.29 -6.18 5.97
CA VAL A 73 -0.21 -6.23 4.97
C VAL A 73 0.72 -5.03 5.13
N TYR A 74 0.18 -3.83 5.31
CA TYR A 74 0.95 -2.62 5.55
C TYR A 74 1.86 -2.77 6.77
N ASP A 75 1.31 -3.15 7.93
CA ASP A 75 2.06 -3.27 9.17
C ASP A 75 3.12 -4.37 9.12
N LYS A 76 2.81 -5.53 8.52
CA LYS A 76 3.82 -6.60 8.34
C LYS A 76 4.93 -6.17 7.38
N ALA A 77 4.61 -5.46 6.29
CA ALA A 77 5.59 -4.98 5.33
C ALA A 77 6.48 -3.89 5.94
N VAL A 78 5.89 -2.92 6.63
CA VAL A 78 6.63 -1.88 7.35
C VAL A 78 7.50 -2.51 8.44
N GLY A 79 6.97 -3.44 9.25
CA GLY A 79 7.76 -4.15 10.27
C GLY A 79 8.94 -4.96 9.72
N LYS A 80 8.89 -5.39 8.45
CA LYS A 80 10.05 -5.96 7.72
C LYS A 80 11.03 -4.89 7.18
N GLY A 81 10.86 -3.62 7.53
CA GLY A 81 11.66 -2.50 7.03
C GLY A 81 11.34 -2.09 5.59
N ARG A 82 10.22 -2.52 5.01
CA ARG A 82 9.84 -2.13 3.64
C ARG A 82 9.22 -0.73 3.61
N GLN A 83 9.57 0.05 2.59
CA GLN A 83 8.88 1.31 2.30
C GLN A 83 7.56 1.02 1.57
N VAL A 84 6.45 1.35 2.23
CA VAL A 84 5.09 1.15 1.72
C VAL A 84 4.43 2.50 1.46
N ALA A 85 3.84 2.60 0.27
CA ALA A 85 3.02 3.69 -0.18
C ALA A 85 1.57 3.19 -0.32
N CYS A 86 0.62 3.90 0.27
CA CYS A 86 -0.80 3.55 0.23
C CYS A 86 -1.55 4.67 -0.47
N GLY A 87 -2.45 4.31 -1.38
CA GLY A 87 -3.25 5.28 -2.13
C GLY A 87 -4.61 4.69 -2.48
N ALA A 88 -5.63 5.53 -2.41
CA ALA A 88 -6.97 5.18 -2.88
C ALA A 88 -7.42 6.08 -4.03
N TRP A 89 -8.39 5.63 -4.83
CA TRP A 89 -8.89 6.41 -5.97
C TRP A 89 -9.67 7.66 -5.54
N THR A 90 -10.46 7.57 -4.46
CA THR A 90 -11.26 8.67 -3.93
C THR A 90 -10.75 9.14 -2.57
N GLY A 91 -11.02 10.40 -2.22
CA GLY A 91 -10.65 10.95 -0.91
C GLY A 91 -11.30 10.22 0.26
N ILE A 92 -12.59 9.84 0.12
CA ILE A 92 -13.30 9.07 1.16
C ILE A 92 -12.64 7.71 1.38
N ALA A 93 -12.23 7.03 0.30
CA ALA A 93 -11.53 5.75 0.41
C ALA A 93 -10.11 5.91 1.01
N ALA A 94 -9.46 7.05 0.75
CA ALA A 94 -8.13 7.34 1.29
C ALA A 94 -8.14 7.37 2.83
N ASN A 95 -9.20 7.89 3.45
CA ASN A 95 -9.35 7.94 4.91
C ASN A 95 -9.28 6.56 5.60
N PHE A 96 -9.50 5.47 4.87
CA PHE A 96 -9.40 4.11 5.41
C PHE A 96 -8.01 3.49 5.26
N LEU A 97 -7.09 4.16 4.56
CA LEU A 97 -5.73 3.68 4.33
C LEU A 97 -4.73 4.41 5.24
N PRO A 98 -3.63 3.74 5.61
CA PRO A 98 -2.53 4.40 6.29
C PRO A 98 -2.04 5.62 5.49
N LYS A 99 -1.83 6.75 6.18
CA LYS A 99 -1.40 8.04 5.63
C LYS A 99 -2.45 8.80 4.81
N GLU A 100 -3.64 8.24 4.59
CA GLU A 100 -4.81 8.96 4.05
C GLU A 100 -4.60 9.65 2.69
N GLN A 101 -3.83 9.03 1.78
CA GLN A 101 -3.48 9.64 0.49
C GLN A 101 -4.35 9.14 -0.66
N THR A 102 -4.66 10.03 -1.59
CA THR A 102 -5.27 9.66 -2.88
C THR A 102 -4.20 9.26 -3.89
N ALA A 103 -4.56 8.44 -4.87
CA ALA A 103 -3.67 8.05 -5.96
C ALA A 103 -3.15 9.28 -6.74
N ASN A 104 -4.00 10.29 -6.97
CA ASN A 104 -3.57 11.54 -7.60
C ASN A 104 -2.47 12.25 -6.80
N PHE A 105 -2.62 12.34 -5.48
CA PHE A 105 -1.61 12.94 -4.62
C PHE A 105 -0.32 12.09 -4.60
N LEU A 106 -0.47 10.78 -4.41
CA LEU A 106 0.63 9.84 -4.26
C LEU A 106 1.51 9.76 -5.52
N PHE A 107 0.89 9.74 -6.69
CA PHE A 107 1.57 9.65 -7.98
C PHE A 107 1.75 11.01 -8.66
N LYS A 108 1.41 12.12 -7.98
CA LYS A 108 1.47 13.48 -8.51
C LYS A 108 0.81 13.61 -9.88
N LEU A 109 -0.36 12.99 -10.05
CA LEU A 109 -1.11 13.04 -11.30
C LEU A 109 -1.75 14.44 -11.42
N ASN A 110 -1.08 15.33 -12.15
CA ASN A 110 -1.57 16.68 -12.41
C ASN A 110 -2.46 16.67 -13.67
N PRO A 111 -3.78 16.93 -13.55
CA PRO A 111 -4.65 17.04 -14.71
C PRO A 111 -4.32 18.24 -15.61
N ALA A 112 -3.51 19.20 -15.17
CA ALA A 112 -3.09 20.35 -15.96
C ALA A 112 -1.90 20.06 -16.90
N ASP A 113 -1.29 18.86 -16.85
CA ASP A 113 -0.16 18.49 -17.71
C ASP A 113 -0.61 17.95 -19.09
N SER A 114 -1.89 18.00 -19.42
CA SER A 114 -2.32 17.92 -20.81
C SER A 114 -1.97 19.24 -21.50
N ASN A 115 -0.78 19.35 -22.08
CA ASN A 115 -0.48 20.37 -23.07
C ASN A 115 -1.10 19.93 -24.42
N PRO A 116 -2.21 20.49 -24.91
CA PRO A 116 -2.66 20.27 -26.27
C PRO A 116 -2.00 21.35 -27.16
N THR A 117 -0.67 21.34 -27.23
CA THR A 117 0.09 22.13 -28.21
C THR A 117 1.47 21.50 -28.38
N ALA A 118 1.54 20.53 -29.29
CA ALA A 118 2.70 20.24 -30.11
C ALA A 118 2.20 19.71 -31.46
#